data_AF-A0A6C0DA01-F1
#
_entry.id   AF-A0A6C0DA01-F1
#
_cell.length_a   1.000
_cell.length_b   1.000
_cell.length_c   1.000
_cell.angle_alpha   90.00
_cell.angle_beta   90.00
_cell.angle_gamma   90.00
#
_symmetry.space_group_name_H-M   'P 1'
#
loop_
_entity.id
_entity.type
_entity.pdbx_description
1 polymer ?
#
loop_
_entity_poly.entity_id
_entity_poly.type
_entity_poly.pdbx_seq_one_letter_code
_entity_poly.pdbx_strand_id
1 'polypeptide(L)'
;MALTFTTELLQGFNNFFKKCVRGYHLINMDPIKEAVWESINSQVLTHSGTTVYEKSSGSHSPGSDISSSVGNFSNKSVKYESPSQDHFNVSSYRLTTVCSAGEPGQIEDIVAEINKRKNFQYYSIIARYETPEKIDYDWIVLPADHPCMDPKTYEWKPMIGKRGKKKDEQVGWQTNIVNGSSMSISFSMSSQLWISINITEEMKQQYVVAKTQATKKIMMDYIQLSDKFEEGESKGESD
;
A
#
# COMPACT_ATOMS: atom_id res chain seq x y z
N MET A 1 -15.55 8.27 -6.15
CA MET A 1 -16.64 7.78 -5.27
C MET A 1 -16.19 8.01 -3.83
N ALA A 2 -17.01 8.61 -2.97
CA ALA A 2 -16.62 8.86 -1.56
C ALA A 2 -16.49 7.53 -0.81
N LEU A 3 -15.58 7.46 0.17
CA LEU A 3 -15.48 6.30 1.06
C LEU A 3 -16.81 6.13 1.80
N THR A 4 -17.31 4.90 1.86
CA THR A 4 -18.58 4.55 2.53
C THR A 4 -18.43 4.36 4.04
N PHE A 5 -17.32 4.82 4.62
CA PHE A 5 -17.03 4.66 6.05
C PHE A 5 -17.75 5.73 6.88
N THR A 6 -18.35 5.31 7.98
CA THR A 6 -18.94 6.21 8.97
C THR A 6 -17.88 7.11 9.61
N THR A 7 -18.27 8.29 10.07
CA THR A 7 -17.35 9.23 10.74
C THR A 7 -16.72 8.62 11.99
N GLU A 8 -17.46 7.85 12.76
CA GLU A 8 -17.00 7.15 13.97
C GLU A 8 -15.88 6.18 13.63
N LEU A 9 -16.05 5.41 12.55
CA LEU A 9 -15.04 4.48 12.05
C LEU A 9 -13.76 5.19 11.61
N LEU A 10 -13.88 6.30 10.86
CA LEU A 10 -12.73 7.11 10.44
C LEU A 10 -11.97 7.71 11.64
N GLN A 11 -12.69 8.12 12.69
CA GLN A 11 -12.07 8.56 13.94
C GLN A 11 -11.31 7.41 14.63
N GLY A 12 -11.90 6.21 14.66
CA GLY A 12 -11.26 4.98 15.11
C GLY A 12 -9.96 4.71 14.36
N PHE A 13 -10.03 4.70 13.02
CA PHE A 13 -8.87 4.51 12.14
C PHE A 13 -7.74 5.46 12.50
N ASN A 14 -8.02 6.76 12.56
CA ASN A 14 -7.02 7.76 12.89
C ASN A 14 -6.40 7.57 14.29
N ASN A 15 -7.19 7.23 15.29
CA ASN A 15 -6.72 7.04 16.66
C ASN A 15 -5.82 5.80 16.78
N PHE A 16 -6.32 4.65 16.33
CA PHE A 16 -5.59 3.39 16.48
C PHE A 16 -4.40 3.30 15.53
N PHE A 17 -4.47 3.90 14.33
CA PHE A 17 -3.31 4.01 13.45
C PHE A 17 -2.15 4.73 14.13
N LYS A 18 -2.40 5.89 14.76
CA LYS A 18 -1.37 6.63 15.50
C LYS A 18 -0.77 5.78 16.62
N LYS A 19 -1.59 5.04 17.37
CA LYS A 19 -1.12 4.16 18.45
C LYS A 19 -0.26 3.02 17.93
N CYS A 20 -0.71 2.31 16.90
CA CYS A 20 0.04 1.17 16.34
C CYS A 20 1.36 1.61 15.70
N VAL A 21 1.38 2.71 14.93
CA VAL A 21 2.60 3.23 14.32
C VAL A 21 3.60 3.69 15.38
N ARG A 22 3.13 4.41 16.41
CA ARG A 22 3.99 4.81 17.55
C ARG A 22 4.52 3.59 18.28
N GLY A 23 3.66 2.61 18.57
CA GLY A 23 4.03 1.36 19.24
C GLY A 23 5.11 0.60 18.47
N TYR A 24 4.96 0.45 17.16
CA TYR A 24 5.98 -0.16 16.29
C TYR A 24 7.32 0.58 16.39
N HIS A 25 7.29 1.91 16.34
CA HIS A 25 8.49 2.75 16.41
C HIS A 25 9.07 2.94 17.81
N LEU A 26 8.47 2.37 18.87
CA LEU A 26 9.13 2.31 20.17
C LEU A 26 10.40 1.46 20.11
N ILE A 27 10.37 0.40 19.30
CA ILE A 27 11.42 -0.63 19.25
C ILE A 27 12.05 -0.77 17.86
N ASN A 28 11.50 -0.13 16.82
CA ASN A 28 11.98 -0.22 15.45
C ASN A 28 12.29 1.16 14.84
N MET A 29 13.44 1.29 14.16
CA MET A 29 13.78 2.48 13.38
C MET A 29 13.37 2.38 11.91
N ASP A 30 13.28 1.16 11.39
CA ASP A 30 12.96 0.91 10.00
C ASP A 30 11.54 1.38 9.67
N PRO A 31 11.29 1.84 8.44
CA PRO A 31 9.95 2.18 8.02
C PRO A 31 9.04 0.94 7.98
N ILE A 32 7.76 1.14 8.27
CA ILE A 32 6.73 0.11 8.13
C ILE A 32 6.61 -0.27 6.64
N LYS A 33 6.78 -1.57 6.37
CA LYS A 33 6.69 -2.20 5.04
C LYS A 33 5.59 -3.26 5.03
N GLU A 34 5.27 -3.79 3.85
CA GLU A 34 4.15 -4.69 3.53
C GLU A 34 3.72 -5.65 4.67
N ALA A 35 4.56 -6.59 5.10
CA ALA A 35 4.17 -7.57 6.14
C ALA A 35 3.84 -6.94 7.50
N VAL A 36 4.56 -5.89 7.91
CA VAL A 36 4.27 -5.15 9.14
C VAL A 36 2.98 -4.36 8.98
N TRP A 37 2.78 -3.78 7.79
CA TRP A 37 1.58 -3.01 7.48
C TRP A 37 0.32 -3.87 7.52
N GLU A 38 0.34 -5.09 6.98
CA GLU A 38 -0.76 -6.04 7.11
C GLU A 38 -1.15 -6.28 8.57
N SER A 39 -0.15 -6.43 9.45
CA SER A 39 -0.38 -6.61 10.88
C SER A 39 -0.98 -5.38 11.55
N ILE A 40 -0.38 -4.22 11.31
CA ILE A 40 -0.87 -2.95 11.87
C ILE A 40 -2.29 -2.67 11.36
N ASN A 41 -2.55 -2.76 10.06
CA ASN A 41 -3.86 -2.48 9.48
C ASN A 41 -4.94 -3.38 10.10
N SER A 42 -4.67 -4.69 10.24
CA SER A 42 -5.62 -5.61 10.89
C SER A 42 -5.96 -5.23 12.35
N GLN A 43 -4.97 -4.77 13.12
CA GLN A 43 -5.18 -4.31 14.50
C GLN A 43 -5.98 -3.01 14.52
N VAL A 44 -5.65 -2.06 13.63
CA VAL A 44 -6.37 -0.79 13.53
C VAL A 44 -7.84 -1.01 13.18
N LEU A 45 -8.14 -1.85 12.19
CA LEU A 45 -9.51 -2.23 11.83
C LEU A 45 -10.24 -2.84 13.04
N THR A 46 -9.64 -3.86 13.67
CA THR A 46 -10.22 -4.57 14.81
C THR A 46 -10.56 -3.61 15.96
N HIS A 47 -9.60 -2.78 16.37
CA HIS A 47 -9.80 -1.84 17.48
C HIS A 47 -10.76 -0.70 17.12
N SER A 48 -10.92 -0.39 15.84
CA SER A 48 -11.90 0.61 15.38
C SER A 48 -13.33 0.05 15.29
N GLY A 49 -13.56 -1.18 15.74
CA GLY A 49 -14.89 -1.81 15.75
C GLY A 49 -15.23 -2.58 14.47
N THR A 50 -14.25 -2.84 13.61
CA THR A 50 -14.44 -3.69 12.41
C THR A 50 -14.16 -5.15 12.74
N THR A 51 -15.02 -6.08 12.31
CA THR A 51 -14.69 -7.50 12.36
C THR A 51 -13.75 -7.86 11.21
N VAL A 52 -12.55 -8.38 11.53
CA VAL A 52 -11.62 -8.96 10.56
C VAL A 52 -11.91 -10.46 10.44
N TYR A 53 -12.24 -10.91 9.23
CA TYR A 53 -12.58 -12.31 8.96
C TYR A 53 -11.35 -13.12 8.57
N GLU A 54 -10.51 -12.55 7.69
CA GLU A 54 -9.32 -13.20 7.17
C GLU A 54 -8.19 -12.19 7.03
N LYS A 55 -6.96 -12.69 7.16
CA LYS A 55 -5.73 -11.92 6.99
C LYS A 55 -4.68 -12.80 6.29
N SER A 56 -4.09 -12.31 5.21
CA SER A 56 -2.93 -12.94 4.58
C SER A 56 -1.73 -12.87 5.53
N SER A 57 -0.95 -13.94 5.58
CA SER A 57 0.26 -14.00 6.41
C SER A 57 1.49 -13.84 5.52
N GLY A 58 1.61 -12.71 4.82
CA GLY A 58 2.71 -12.45 3.88
C GLY A 58 2.73 -13.39 2.67
N SER A 59 1.62 -14.04 2.34
CA SER A 59 1.52 -14.83 1.10
C SER A 59 1.54 -13.87 -0.08
N HIS A 60 2.48 -14.03 -1.02
CA HIS A 60 2.53 -13.28 -2.29
C HIS A 60 1.36 -13.61 -3.25
N SER A 61 0.25 -14.14 -2.73
CA SER A 61 -0.95 -14.42 -3.50
C SER A 61 -1.56 -13.11 -3.95
N PRO A 62 -1.85 -12.93 -5.25
CA PRO A 62 -2.46 -11.71 -5.73
C PRO A 62 -3.89 -11.56 -5.17
N GLY A 63 -4.25 -10.33 -4.76
CA GLY A 63 -5.61 -9.99 -4.38
C GLY A 63 -5.70 -9.27 -3.03
N SER A 64 -6.75 -9.62 -2.28
CA SER A 64 -7.04 -9.14 -0.93
C SER A 64 -6.08 -9.71 0.10
N ASP A 65 -5.56 -8.82 0.95
CA ASP A 65 -4.74 -9.15 2.10
C ASP A 65 -5.54 -9.20 3.41
N ILE A 66 -6.62 -8.42 3.49
CA ILE A 66 -7.51 -8.41 4.67
C ILE A 66 -8.95 -8.44 4.20
N SER A 67 -9.74 -9.39 4.70
CA SER A 67 -11.20 -9.43 4.55
C SER A 67 -11.85 -8.98 5.85
N SER A 68 -12.83 -8.07 5.76
CA SER A 68 -13.45 -7.48 6.95
C SER A 68 -14.90 -7.05 6.71
N SER A 69 -15.61 -6.74 7.80
CA SER A 69 -17.00 -6.28 7.77
C SER A 69 -17.22 -4.97 6.97
N VAL A 70 -16.16 -4.21 6.69
CA VAL A 70 -16.22 -2.94 5.95
C VAL A 70 -15.60 -3.04 4.55
N GLY A 71 -15.19 -4.24 4.14
CA GLY A 71 -14.62 -4.52 2.83
C GLY A 71 -13.30 -5.28 2.87
N ASN A 72 -12.82 -5.61 1.68
CA ASN A 72 -11.57 -6.29 1.43
C ASN A 72 -10.50 -5.28 1.01
N PHE A 73 -9.30 -5.46 1.54
CA PHE A 73 -8.18 -4.54 1.37
C PHE A 73 -6.97 -5.26 0.76
N SER A 74 -6.39 -4.68 -0.29
CA SER A 74 -5.03 -5.00 -0.73
C SER A 74 -4.05 -4.01 -0.11
N ASN A 75 -3.16 -4.51 0.74
CA ASN A 75 -2.19 -3.71 1.47
C ASN A 75 -1.00 -3.38 0.57
N LYS A 76 -0.56 -2.12 0.61
CA LYS A 76 0.63 -1.65 -0.12
C LYS A 76 1.43 -0.72 0.77
N SER A 77 2.75 -0.82 0.69
CA SER A 77 3.65 0.14 1.34
C SER A 77 4.45 0.88 0.28
N VAL A 78 4.42 2.21 0.31
CA VAL A 78 5.06 3.07 -0.70
C VAL A 78 5.88 4.17 -0.04
N LYS A 79 6.84 4.71 -0.79
CA LYS A 79 7.61 5.88 -0.39
C LYS A 79 7.26 7.02 -1.34
N TYR A 80 6.96 8.20 -0.79
CA TYR A 80 6.82 9.41 -1.58
C TYR A 80 8.15 9.75 -2.27
N GLU A 81 8.08 10.17 -3.53
CA GLU A 81 9.27 10.49 -4.32
C GLU A 81 9.86 11.86 -4.00
N SER A 82 9.02 12.75 -3.50
CA SER A 82 9.31 14.17 -3.30
C SER A 82 8.86 14.64 -1.92
N PRO A 83 9.42 15.76 -1.41
CA PRO A 83 8.93 16.42 -0.21
C PRO A 83 7.50 16.97 -0.31
N SER A 84 6.98 17.20 -1.53
CA SER A 84 5.60 17.63 -1.74
C SER A 84 4.58 16.53 -1.46
N GLN A 85 5.03 15.27 -1.33
CA GLN A 85 4.19 14.11 -1.00
C GLN A 85 2.96 14.00 -1.93
N ASP A 86 3.20 14.28 -3.20
CA ASP A 86 2.21 14.26 -4.28
C ASP A 86 2.39 13.05 -5.19
N HIS A 87 3.53 12.36 -5.13
CA HIS A 87 3.83 11.26 -6.04
C HIS A 87 4.42 10.05 -5.35
N PHE A 88 3.97 8.85 -5.74
CA PHE A 88 4.55 7.58 -5.36
C PHE A 88 4.26 6.48 -6.39
N ASN A 89 5.06 5.42 -6.34
CA ASN A 89 4.90 4.23 -7.18
C ASN A 89 4.39 3.05 -6.35
N VAL A 90 3.33 2.40 -6.85
CA VAL A 90 2.75 1.17 -6.30
C VAL A 90 3.15 0.00 -7.21
N SER A 91 3.86 -0.98 -6.66
CA SER A 91 4.01 -2.29 -7.29
C SER A 91 2.74 -3.12 -7.09
N SER A 92 2.24 -3.76 -8.15
CA SER A 92 1.02 -4.58 -8.08
C SER A 92 1.26 -6.01 -8.57
N TYR A 93 0.61 -6.46 -9.64
CA TYR A 93 0.64 -7.85 -10.08
C TYR A 93 1.85 -8.18 -10.97
N ARG A 94 2.38 -9.40 -10.83
CA ARG A 94 3.25 -10.02 -11.85
C ARG A 94 2.38 -10.60 -12.95
N LEU A 95 2.57 -10.12 -14.17
CA LEU A 95 1.74 -10.44 -15.34
C LEU A 95 2.42 -11.43 -16.29
N THR A 96 3.36 -12.23 -15.78
CA THR A 96 4.11 -13.22 -16.57
C THR A 96 3.24 -14.27 -17.27
N THR A 97 1.98 -14.41 -16.85
CA THR A 97 0.99 -15.30 -17.47
C THR A 97 0.39 -14.76 -18.75
N VAL A 98 0.50 -13.46 -19.00
CA VAL A 98 -0.10 -12.77 -20.16
C VAL A 98 0.91 -11.92 -20.95
N CYS A 99 2.07 -11.59 -20.37
CA CYS A 99 3.12 -10.88 -21.08
C CYS A 99 4.53 -11.19 -20.55
N SER A 100 5.50 -11.23 -21.47
CA SER A 100 6.91 -11.52 -21.20
C SER A 100 7.82 -10.90 -22.27
N ALA A 101 9.14 -11.04 -22.10
CA ALA A 101 10.10 -10.55 -23.08
C ALA A 101 10.04 -11.31 -24.43
N GLY A 102 9.67 -12.60 -24.41
CA GLY A 102 9.53 -13.41 -25.62
C GLY A 102 8.16 -13.28 -26.29
N GLU A 103 7.15 -12.94 -25.50
CA GLU A 103 5.77 -12.78 -25.93
C GLU A 103 5.16 -11.57 -25.23
N PRO A 104 5.18 -10.37 -25.85
CA PRO A 104 4.74 -9.14 -25.20
C PRO A 104 3.28 -9.12 -24.73
N GLY A 105 2.44 -10.04 -25.21
CA GLY A 105 1.01 -10.09 -24.89
C GLY A 105 0.19 -9.05 -25.64
N GLN A 106 -1.13 -9.19 -25.57
CA GLN A 106 -2.09 -8.19 -26.05
C GLN A 106 -2.62 -7.35 -24.87
N ILE A 107 -3.00 -6.10 -25.14
CA ILE A 107 -3.46 -5.18 -24.09
C ILE A 107 -4.77 -5.65 -23.47
N GLU A 108 -5.66 -6.23 -24.27
CA GLU A 108 -6.94 -6.75 -23.83
C GLU A 108 -6.76 -7.84 -22.76
N ASP A 109 -5.84 -8.76 -22.98
CA ASP A 109 -5.51 -9.85 -22.05
C ASP A 109 -4.84 -9.32 -20.78
N ILE A 110 -3.93 -8.35 -20.93
CA ILE A 110 -3.27 -7.68 -19.81
C ILE A 110 -4.31 -6.97 -18.91
N VAL A 111 -5.21 -6.19 -19.50
CA VAL A 111 -6.28 -5.48 -18.81
C VAL A 111 -7.25 -6.45 -18.14
N ALA A 112 -7.60 -7.55 -18.82
CA ALA A 112 -8.46 -8.58 -18.25
C ALA A 112 -7.81 -9.25 -17.04
N GLU A 113 -6.53 -9.60 -17.11
CA GLU A 113 -5.79 -10.24 -16.02
C GLU A 113 -5.61 -9.30 -14.82
N ILE A 114 -5.33 -8.01 -15.04
CA ILE A 114 -5.26 -7.00 -13.97
C ILE A 114 -6.60 -6.91 -13.23
N ASN A 115 -7.72 -6.85 -13.96
CA ASN A 115 -9.04 -6.72 -13.35
C ASN A 115 -9.49 -8.01 -12.66
N LYS A 116 -9.17 -9.19 -13.21
CA LYS A 116 -9.43 -10.49 -12.59
C LYS A 116 -8.78 -10.62 -11.21
N ARG A 117 -7.59 -10.02 -11.01
CA ARG A 117 -6.86 -10.06 -9.74
C ARG A 117 -7.39 -9.08 -8.68
N LYS A 118 -8.25 -8.12 -9.05
CA LYS A 118 -8.88 -7.18 -8.11
C LYS A 118 -10.10 -7.82 -7.42
N ASN A 119 -9.86 -8.80 -6.56
CA ASN A 119 -10.91 -9.41 -5.71
C ASN A 119 -11.15 -8.63 -4.39
N PHE A 120 -10.85 -7.32 -4.39
CA PHE A 120 -10.92 -6.44 -3.23
C PHE A 120 -11.52 -5.08 -3.62
N GLN A 121 -12.08 -4.38 -2.63
CA GLN A 121 -12.70 -3.08 -2.84
C GLN A 121 -11.72 -1.92 -2.69
N TYR A 122 -10.68 -2.07 -1.86
CA TYR A 122 -9.79 -0.97 -1.52
C TYR A 122 -8.31 -1.36 -1.61
N TYR A 123 -7.50 -0.44 -2.14
CA TYR A 123 -6.08 -0.39 -1.84
C TYR A 123 -5.88 0.32 -0.50
N SER A 124 -5.30 -0.38 0.46
CA SER A 124 -4.90 0.17 1.75
C SER A 124 -3.41 0.48 1.72
N ILE A 125 -3.07 1.73 1.45
CA ILE A 125 -1.71 2.17 1.17
C ILE A 125 -1.17 2.89 2.40
N ILE A 126 -0.07 2.37 2.97
CA ILE A 126 0.77 3.16 3.88
C ILE A 126 1.83 3.87 3.05
N ALA A 127 1.66 5.18 2.87
CA ALA A 127 2.62 6.04 2.21
C ALA A 127 3.51 6.71 3.24
N ARG A 128 4.81 6.79 2.96
CA ARG A 128 5.78 7.39 3.87
C ARG A 128 6.68 8.40 3.18
N TYR A 129 6.99 9.46 3.91
CA TYR A 129 8.07 10.38 3.60
C TYR A 129 9.11 10.30 4.72
N GLU A 130 10.37 10.16 4.35
CA GLU A 130 11.44 9.88 5.30
C GLU A 130 12.47 11.00 5.28
N THR A 131 12.75 11.57 6.45
CA THR A 131 13.96 12.39 6.69
C THR A 131 14.97 11.57 7.53
N PRO A 132 16.16 12.10 7.83
CA PRO A 132 17.08 11.43 8.74
C PRO A 132 16.51 11.23 10.16
N GLU A 133 15.70 12.16 10.66
CA GLU A 133 15.22 12.19 12.04
C GLU A 133 13.81 11.62 12.21
N LYS A 134 12.99 11.62 11.15
CA LYS A 134 11.57 11.29 11.25
C LYS A 134 11.02 10.56 10.01
N ILE A 135 9.86 9.96 10.20
CA ILE A 135 9.04 9.36 9.17
C ILE A 135 7.63 9.93 9.30
N ASP A 136 7.18 10.60 8.25
CA ASP A 136 5.79 11.05 8.10
C ASP A 136 5.02 9.94 7.37
N TYR A 137 3.88 9.51 7.92
CA TYR A 137 3.03 8.47 7.37
C TYR A 137 1.63 8.99 7.09
N ASP A 138 1.15 8.66 5.89
CA ASP A 138 -0.26 8.76 5.51
C ASP A 138 -0.81 7.35 5.30
N TRP A 139 -1.99 7.09 5.86
CA TRP A 139 -2.79 5.93 5.49
C TRP A 139 -3.85 6.36 4.49
N ILE A 140 -3.70 5.90 3.26
CA ILE A 140 -4.60 6.18 2.15
C ILE A 140 -5.45 4.93 1.90
N VAL A 141 -6.77 5.08 1.90
CA VAL A 141 -7.70 4.04 1.45
C VAL A 141 -8.30 4.48 0.12
N LEU A 142 -7.81 3.88 -0.96
CA LEU A 142 -8.21 4.23 -2.33
C LEU A 142 -9.09 3.13 -2.93
N PRO A 143 -10.28 3.45 -3.47
CA PRO A 143 -11.11 2.47 -4.15
C PRO A 143 -10.36 1.77 -5.31
N ALA A 144 -10.54 0.46 -5.45
CA ALA A 144 -9.87 -0.34 -6.47
C ALA A 144 -10.33 -0.01 -7.91
N ASP A 145 -11.51 0.60 -8.03
CA ASP A 145 -12.13 1.12 -9.24
C ASP A 145 -11.87 2.62 -9.45
N HIS A 146 -11.06 3.27 -8.60
CA HIS A 146 -10.69 4.66 -8.79
C HIS A 146 -9.99 4.84 -10.15
N PRO A 147 -10.27 5.90 -10.93
CA PRO A 147 -9.71 6.08 -12.27
C PRO A 147 -8.19 5.93 -12.34
N CYS A 148 -7.43 6.43 -11.36
CA CYS A 148 -5.97 6.28 -11.40
C CYS A 148 -5.49 4.82 -11.26
N MET A 149 -6.33 3.92 -10.74
CA MET A 149 -6.09 2.48 -10.59
C MET A 149 -6.71 1.63 -11.70
N ASP A 150 -7.56 2.19 -12.56
CA ASP A 150 -8.22 1.45 -13.64
C ASP A 150 -7.36 1.45 -14.91
N PRO A 151 -6.82 0.30 -15.35
CA PRO A 151 -6.00 0.25 -16.56
C PRO A 151 -6.74 0.64 -17.85
N LYS A 152 -8.09 0.66 -17.84
CA LYS A 152 -8.91 1.05 -19.00
C LYS A 152 -8.98 2.56 -19.21
N THR A 153 -8.65 3.38 -18.20
CA THR A 153 -8.67 4.84 -18.36
C THR A 153 -7.47 5.38 -19.12
N TYR A 154 -6.54 4.49 -19.50
CA TYR A 154 -5.26 4.82 -20.10
C TYR A 154 -5.12 4.25 -21.51
N GLU A 155 -4.34 4.94 -22.33
CA GLU A 155 -3.88 4.45 -23.63
C GLU A 155 -2.53 3.76 -23.45
N TRP A 156 -2.45 2.47 -23.80
CA TRP A 156 -1.24 1.68 -23.69
C TRP A 156 -0.40 1.70 -24.98
N LYS A 157 0.92 1.82 -24.82
CA LYS A 157 1.89 1.83 -25.92
C LYS A 157 3.08 0.92 -25.62
N PRO A 158 3.67 0.27 -26.64
CA PRO A 158 4.90 -0.49 -26.47
C PRO A 158 6.02 0.38 -25.91
N MET A 159 6.74 -0.13 -24.92
CA MET A 159 7.98 0.48 -24.45
C MET A 159 9.14 -0.08 -25.26
N ILE A 160 9.83 0.78 -26.02
CA ILE A 160 10.94 0.36 -26.89
C ILE A 160 12.28 0.59 -26.20
N GLY A 161 13.14 -0.43 -26.21
CA GLY A 161 14.48 -0.35 -25.65
C GLY A 161 15.36 0.62 -26.43
N LYS A 162 16.01 1.56 -25.72
CA LYS A 162 16.78 2.64 -26.37
C LYS A 162 18.26 2.32 -26.56
N ARG A 163 18.80 1.32 -25.85
CA ARG A 163 20.25 1.03 -25.79
C ARG A 163 20.53 -0.45 -25.53
N GLY A 164 21.74 -0.87 -25.86
CA GLY A 164 22.27 -2.20 -25.52
C GLY A 164 21.67 -3.33 -26.35
N LYS A 165 21.65 -4.54 -25.79
CA LYS A 165 21.19 -5.76 -26.48
C LYS A 165 19.71 -5.74 -26.87
N LYS A 166 18.88 -4.93 -26.18
CA LYS A 166 17.44 -4.81 -26.44
C LYS A 166 17.07 -3.54 -27.20
N LYS A 167 18.01 -2.96 -27.94
CA LYS A 167 17.75 -1.73 -28.68
C LYS A 167 16.73 -2.03 -29.78
N ASP A 168 15.73 -1.15 -29.93
CA ASP A 168 14.67 -1.24 -30.92
C ASP A 168 13.72 -2.46 -30.73
N GLU A 169 13.89 -3.21 -29.64
CA GLU A 169 12.99 -4.29 -29.21
C GLU A 169 11.95 -3.76 -28.21
N GLN A 170 10.78 -4.40 -28.18
CA GLN A 170 9.80 -4.14 -27.13
C GLN A 170 10.28 -4.73 -25.81
N VAL A 171 10.46 -3.86 -24.80
CA VAL A 171 10.95 -4.23 -23.46
C VAL A 171 9.86 -4.15 -22.40
N GLY A 172 8.64 -3.78 -22.80
CA GLY A 172 7.52 -3.63 -21.90
C GLY A 172 6.33 -2.90 -22.51
N TRP A 173 5.47 -2.44 -21.63
CA TRP A 173 4.31 -1.60 -21.92
C TRP A 173 4.32 -0.38 -21.02
N GLN A 174 3.81 0.75 -21.52
CA GLN A 174 3.61 1.96 -20.74
C GLN A 174 2.34 2.67 -21.19
N THR A 175 1.75 3.46 -20.31
CA THR A 175 0.59 4.26 -20.66
C THR A 175 0.94 5.71 -20.96
N ASN A 176 -0.01 6.44 -21.52
CA ASN A 176 -0.05 7.89 -21.37
C ASN A 176 -0.20 8.31 -19.89
N ILE A 177 -0.03 9.61 -19.62
CA ILE A 177 -0.26 10.20 -18.30
C ILE A 177 -1.68 10.78 -18.27
N VAL A 178 -2.45 10.42 -17.23
CA VAL A 178 -3.79 10.94 -16.97
C VAL A 178 -3.82 11.48 -15.54
N ASN A 179 -4.11 12.77 -15.37
CA ASN A 179 -4.10 13.46 -14.06
C ASN A 179 -2.79 13.26 -13.26
N GLY A 180 -1.65 13.23 -13.97
CA GLY A 180 -0.33 13.00 -13.37
C GLY A 180 -0.02 11.54 -13.00
N SER A 181 -0.96 10.61 -13.19
CA SER A 181 -0.79 9.19 -12.93
C SER A 181 -0.51 8.42 -14.23
N SER A 182 0.14 7.26 -14.13
CA SER A 182 0.44 6.38 -15.27
C SER A 182 0.69 4.93 -14.83
N MET A 183 0.76 4.00 -15.78
CA MET A 183 1.11 2.61 -15.53
C MET A 183 2.25 2.16 -16.45
N SER A 184 3.04 1.21 -15.98
CA SER A 184 4.05 0.55 -16.80
C SER A 184 4.27 -0.90 -16.40
N ILE A 185 4.72 -1.70 -17.37
CA ILE A 185 5.11 -3.09 -17.20
C ILE A 185 6.48 -3.23 -17.86
N SER A 186 7.48 -3.64 -17.11
CA SER A 186 8.81 -3.95 -17.66
C SER A 186 9.01 -5.47 -17.72
N PHE A 187 9.45 -6.00 -18.86
CA PHE A 187 9.71 -7.43 -19.05
C PHE A 187 11.01 -7.93 -18.40
N SER A 188 11.65 -7.13 -17.54
CA SER A 188 12.78 -7.56 -16.74
C SER A 188 12.32 -8.41 -15.57
N MET A 189 12.71 -9.69 -15.57
CA MET A 189 12.47 -10.71 -14.53
C MET A 189 11.02 -11.17 -14.34
N SER A 190 10.07 -10.26 -14.08
CA SER A 190 8.76 -10.67 -13.55
C SER A 190 7.53 -9.99 -14.15
N SER A 191 7.68 -9.28 -15.28
CA SER A 191 6.58 -8.55 -15.95
C SER A 191 5.68 -7.83 -14.94
N GLN A 192 6.31 -7.08 -14.03
CA GLN A 192 5.66 -6.49 -12.87
C GLN A 192 4.91 -5.23 -13.31
N LEU A 193 3.63 -5.14 -12.96
CA LEU A 193 2.86 -3.90 -13.08
C LEU A 193 3.32 -2.90 -12.02
N TRP A 194 3.65 -1.70 -12.48
CA TRP A 194 3.91 -0.50 -11.70
C TRP A 194 2.85 0.54 -12.00
N ILE A 195 2.28 1.13 -10.95
CA ILE A 195 1.30 2.21 -11.03
C ILE A 195 1.92 3.44 -10.39
N SER A 196 2.18 4.46 -11.19
CA SER A 196 2.66 5.77 -10.78
C SER A 196 1.43 6.63 -10.47
N ILE A 197 1.31 7.07 -9.22
CA ILE A 197 0.13 7.78 -8.73
C ILE A 197 0.52 9.18 -8.32
N ASN A 198 -0.18 10.15 -8.91
CA ASN A 198 -0.18 11.53 -8.45
C ASN A 198 -1.40 11.75 -7.53
N ILE A 199 -1.16 11.94 -6.23
CA ILE A 199 -2.19 12.18 -5.23
C ILE A 199 -2.47 13.69 -5.10
N THR A 200 -3.59 14.13 -5.66
CA THR A 200 -4.03 15.53 -5.58
C THR A 200 -4.48 15.91 -4.18
N GLU A 201 -4.58 17.20 -3.88
CA GLU A 201 -5.11 17.66 -2.58
C GLU A 201 -6.57 17.21 -2.34
N GLU A 202 -7.39 17.17 -3.38
CA GLU A 202 -8.75 16.60 -3.31
C GLU A 202 -8.71 15.11 -2.93
N MET A 203 -7.83 14.33 -3.57
CA MET A 203 -7.65 12.93 -3.20
C MET A 203 -7.14 12.77 -1.76
N LYS A 204 -6.25 13.66 -1.29
CA LYS A 204 -5.78 13.63 0.10
C LYS A 204 -6.93 13.87 1.08
N GLN A 205 -7.78 14.85 0.80
CA GLN A 205 -8.95 15.16 1.64
C GLN A 205 -9.95 14.00 1.69
N GLN A 206 -10.11 13.27 0.60
CA GLN A 206 -11.12 12.22 0.46
C GLN A 206 -10.64 10.84 0.92
N TYR A 207 -9.37 10.50 0.68
CA TYR A 207 -8.88 9.13 0.80
C TYR A 207 -7.81 8.95 1.88
N VAL A 208 -7.21 10.03 2.41
CA VAL A 208 -6.31 9.90 3.57
C VAL A 208 -7.16 9.80 4.84
N VAL A 209 -7.21 8.60 5.41
CA VAL A 209 -8.03 8.31 6.59
C VAL A 209 -7.29 8.51 7.91
N ALA A 210 -5.96 8.49 7.88
CA ALA A 210 -5.13 8.74 9.05
C ALA A 210 -3.76 9.30 8.67
N LYS A 211 -3.19 10.10 9.57
CA LYS A 211 -1.83 10.62 9.47
C LYS A 211 -1.11 10.50 10.80
N THR A 212 0.19 10.21 10.76
CA THR A 212 1.03 10.24 11.95
C THR A 212 2.49 10.50 11.58
N GLN A 213 3.26 10.90 12.57
CA GLN A 213 4.70 11.05 12.47
C GLN A 213 5.36 10.17 13.52
N ALA A 214 6.49 9.56 13.16
CA ALA A 214 7.34 8.82 14.06
C ALA A 214 8.77 9.36 14.00
N THR A 215 9.47 9.35 15.13
CA THR A 215 10.89 9.68 15.19
C THR A 215 11.71 8.43 14.87
N LYS A 216 12.80 8.57 14.11
CA LYS A 216 13.76 7.48 13.84
C LYS A 216 14.68 7.28 15.05
N LYS A 217 14.11 6.85 16.17
CA LYS A 217 14.83 6.59 17.41
C LYS A 217 14.19 5.41 18.14
N ILE A 218 14.99 4.39 18.45
CA ILE A 218 14.60 3.32 19.36
C ILE A 218 14.46 3.94 20.75
N MET A 219 13.27 3.85 21.33
CA MET A 219 12.95 4.35 22.66
C MET A 219 13.10 3.26 23.72
N MET A 220 13.01 2.00 23.30
CA MET A 220 13.00 0.83 24.15
C MET A 220 13.52 -0.38 23.36
N ASP A 221 14.30 -1.26 23.97
CA ASP A 221 14.64 -2.56 23.36
C ASP A 221 13.65 -3.67 23.78
N TYR A 222 13.86 -4.89 23.27
CA TYR A 222 12.97 -6.02 23.58
C TYR A 222 13.01 -6.47 25.04
N ILE A 223 14.15 -6.30 25.73
CA ILE A 223 14.28 -6.66 27.15
C ILE A 223 13.45 -5.66 27.97
N GLN A 224 13.67 -4.37 27.75
CA GLN A 224 12.93 -3.31 28.41
C GLN A 224 11.41 -3.37 28.14
N LEU A 225 11.01 -3.82 26.94
CA LEU A 225 9.60 -4.05 26.61
C LEU A 225 9.02 -5.21 27.42
N SER A 226 9.77 -6.31 27.57
CA SER A 226 9.38 -7.48 28.37
C SER A 226 9.26 -7.14 29.85
N ASP A 227 10.28 -6.49 30.42
CA ASP A 227 10.33 -6.13 31.84
C ASP A 227 9.13 -5.26 32.24
N LYS A 228 8.74 -4.29 31.39
CA LYS A 228 7.57 -3.44 31.63
C LYS A 228 6.23 -4.17 31.57
N PHE A 229 6.17 -5.30 30.89
CA PHE A 229 4.95 -6.10 30.82
C PHE A 229 4.78 -6.93 32.11
N GLU A 230 5.86 -7.55 32.60
CA GLU A 230 5.86 -8.33 33.86
C GLU A 230 5.57 -7.46 35.10
N GLU A 231 6.08 -6.23 35.14
CA GLU A 231 5.77 -5.26 36.21
C GLU A 231 4.30 -4.78 36.21
N GLY A 232 3.59 -4.93 35.10
CA GLY A 232 2.17 -4.57 34.97
C GLY A 232 1.22 -5.65 35.52
N GLU A 233 1.57 -6.92 35.38
CA GLU A 233 0.75 -8.06 35.86
C GLU A 233 0.86 -8.24 37.38
N SER A 234 2.02 -7.97 37.96
CA SER A 234 2.26 -8.07 39.42
C SER A 234 1.52 -7.03 40.28
N LYS A 235 0.86 -6.03 39.67
CA LYS A 235 0.03 -5.03 40.36
C LYS A 235 -1.48 -5.31 40.28
N GLY A 236 -1.88 -6.43 39.68
CA GLY A 236 -3.29 -6.82 39.51
C GLY A 236 -3.84 -7.85 40.50
N GLU A 237 -3.02 -8.39 41.40
CA GLU A 237 -3.41 -9.43 42.38
C GLU A 237 -3.40 -8.93 43.84
N SER A 238 -3.87 -7.71 44.06
CA SER A 238 -4.14 -7.24 45.43
C SER A 238 -5.47 -6.49 45.49
N ASP A 239 -6.55 -7.28 45.59
CA ASP A 239 -7.81 -6.95 46.27
C ASP A 239 -8.50 -8.24 46.75
#